data_AF-A0A925MEX7-F1
#
_entry.id   AF-A0A925MEX7-F1
#
_cell.length_a   1.000
_cell.length_b   1.000
_cell.length_c   1.000
_cell.angle_alpha   90.00
_cell.angle_beta   90.00
_cell.angle_gamma   90.00
#
_symmetry.space_group_name_H-M   'P 1'
#
loop_
_entity.id
_entity.type
_entity.pdbx_description
1 polymer ?
#
loop_
_entity_poly.entity_id
_entity_poly.type
_entity_poly.pdbx_seq_one_letter_code
_entity_poly.pdbx_strand_id
1 'polypeptide(L)' 'MKTRTWLKLASVVGSVLLGRSVLRSRRTIDLAGKVVVITGGSRGLGLVLARALVERGARV' A
#
# COMPACT_ATOMS: atom_id res chain seq x y z
N MET A 1 10.93 -16.51 -37.19
CA MET A 1 11.71 -15.96 -36.05
C MET A 1 10.95 -14.97 -35.17
N LYS A 2 9.93 -14.25 -35.66
CA LYS A 2 9.21 -13.20 -34.91
C LYS A 2 8.43 -13.71 -33.68
N THR A 3 7.82 -14.90 -33.74
CA THR A 3 6.93 -15.43 -32.68
C THR A 3 7.64 -15.66 -31.34
N ARG A 4 8.91 -16.09 -31.36
CA ARG A 4 9.71 -16.29 -30.15
C ARG A 4 10.07 -14.95 -29.46
N THR A 5 10.23 -13.88 -30.24
CA THR A 5 10.48 -12.52 -29.71
C THR A 5 9.24 -11.97 -29.01
N TRP A 6 8.05 -12.18 -29.60
CA TRP A 6 6.77 -11.79 -28.97
C TRP A 6 6.49 -12.55 -27.68
N LEU A 7 6.80 -13.85 -27.63
CA LEU A 7 6.68 -14.64 -26.40
C LEU A 7 7.61 -14.14 -25.28
N LYS A 8 8.86 -13.80 -25.60
CA LYS A 8 9.80 -13.21 -24.62
C LYS A 8 9.35 -11.83 -24.14
N LEU A 9 8.82 -10.99 -25.03
CA LEU A 9 8.26 -9.69 -24.66
C LEU A 9 7.05 -9.84 -23.74
N ALA A 10 6.12 -10.74 -24.09
CA ALA A 10 4.94 -11.01 -23.27
C ALA A 10 5.31 -11.55 -21.87
N SER A 11 6.32 -12.41 -21.77
CA SER A 11 6.77 -12.93 -20.47
C SER A 11 7.44 -11.86 -19.61
N VAL A 12 8.23 -10.95 -20.20
CA VAL A 12 8.82 -9.80 -19.49
C VAL A 12 7.73 -8.85 -18.99
N VAL A 13 6.76 -8.49 -19.84
CA VAL A 13 5.65 -7.62 -19.44
C VAL A 13 4.81 -8.27 -18.33
N GLY A 14 4.45 -9.54 -18.49
CA GLY A 14 3.68 -10.28 -17.49
C GLY A 14 4.38 -10.36 -16.13
N SER A 15 5.68 -10.68 -16.12
CA SER A 15 6.48 -10.76 -14.89
C SER A 15 6.67 -9.40 -14.20
N VAL A 16 6.83 -8.31 -14.96
CA VAL A 16 6.89 -6.95 -14.40
C VAL A 16 5.56 -6.56 -13.76
N LEU A 17 4.43 -6.84 -14.41
CA LEU A 17 3.10 -6.51 -13.87
C LEU A 17 2.81 -7.29 -12.59
N LEU A 18 3.12 -8.59 -12.57
CA LEU A 18 2.98 -9.43 -11.38
C LEU A 18 3.91 -8.97 -10.26
N GLY A 19 5.18 -8.73 -10.56
CA GLY A 19 6.15 -8.24 -9.59
C GLY A 19 5.75 -6.89 -8.98
N ARG A 20 5.22 -5.96 -9.81
CA ARG A 20 4.75 -4.65 -9.36
C ARG A 20 3.52 -4.76 -8.45
N SER A 21 2.60 -5.68 -8.74
CA SER A 21 1.42 -5.93 -7.90
C SER A 21 1.82 -6.43 -6.50
N VAL A 22 2.73 -7.42 -6.45
CA VAL A 22 3.25 -7.98 -5.19
C VAL A 22 3.98 -6.92 -4.37
N LEU A 23 4.86 -6.13 -5.00
CA LEU A 23 5.59 -5.05 -4.33
C LEU A 23 4.66 -3.95 -3.82
N ARG A 24 3.57 -3.66 -4.54
CA ARG A 24 2.57 -2.66 -4.10
C ARG A 24 1.80 -3.14 -2.86
N SER A 25 1.48 -4.42 -2.79
CA SER A 25 0.78 -5.01 -1.63
C SER A 25 1.64 -4.99 -0.36
N ARG A 26 2.98 -5.05 -0.48
CA ARG A 26 3.91 -5.02 0.65
C ARG A 26 4.13 -3.63 1.28
N ARG A 27 3.51 -2.57 0.76
CA ARG A 27 3.60 -1.20 1.32
C ARG A 27 2.59 -0.92 2.43
N THR A 28 2.22 -1.94 3.21
CA THR A 28 1.39 -1.75 4.40
C THR A 28 2.27 -1.34 5.57
N ILE A 29 1.86 -0.30 6.28
CA ILE A 29 2.51 0.12 7.53
C ILE A 29 1.79 -0.61 8.65
N ASP A 30 2.53 -1.36 9.44
CA ASP A 30 2.02 -1.84 10.73
C ASP A 30 1.93 -0.66 11.69
N LEU A 31 0.71 -0.38 12.14
CA LEU A 31 0.36 0.75 12.98
C LEU A 31 0.45 0.42 14.48
N ALA A 32 0.56 -0.86 14.83
CA ALA A 32 0.62 -1.28 16.23
C ALA A 32 1.82 -0.64 16.95
N GLY A 33 1.52 0.11 18.02
CA GLY A 33 2.51 0.80 18.85
C GLY A 33 3.18 2.02 18.19
N LYS A 34 2.80 2.39 16.97
CA LYS A 34 3.35 3.58 16.29
C LYS A 34 2.71 4.86 16.83
N VAL A 35 3.50 5.92 16.94
CA VAL A 35 3.00 7.26 17.29
C VAL A 35 2.63 8.00 16.00
N VAL A 36 1.43 8.56 15.94
CA VAL A 36 0.88 9.25 14.76
C VAL A 36 0.41 10.64 15.17
N VAL A 37 0.85 11.69 14.47
CA VAL A 37 0.38 13.06 14.73
C VAL A 37 -0.63 13.45 13.66
N ILE A 38 -1.84 13.84 14.08
CA ILE A 38 -2.91 14.29 13.17
C ILE A 38 -3.21 15.75 13.41
N THR A 39 -2.99 16.57 12.39
CA THR A 39 -3.44 17.97 12.39
C THR A 39 -4.95 18.03 12.13
N GLY A 40 -5.67 18.89 12.85
CA GLY A 40 -7.12 19.00 12.71
C GLY A 40 -7.92 17.77 13.19
N GLY A 41 -7.36 16.95 14.09
CA GLY A 41 -7.97 15.71 14.58
C GLY A 41 -9.21 15.87 15.48
N SER A 42 -9.61 17.10 15.81
CA SER A 42 -10.70 17.34 16.77
C SER A 42 -12.10 17.05 16.21
N ARG A 43 -12.29 17.16 14.89
CA ARG A 43 -13.61 17.05 14.23
C ARG A 43 -13.48 16.55 12.79
N GLY A 44 -14.63 16.30 12.15
CA GLY A 44 -14.71 15.94 10.75
C GLY A 44 -13.90 14.68 10.42
N LEU A 45 -13.23 14.68 9.27
CA LEU A 45 -12.44 13.54 8.81
C LEU A 45 -11.22 13.25 9.71
N GLY A 46 -10.64 14.28 10.33
CA GLY A 46 -9.50 14.12 11.23
C GLY A 46 -9.86 13.25 12.45
N LEU A 47 -11.05 13.47 13.02
CA LEU A 47 -11.55 12.67 14.15
C LEU A 47 -11.85 11.22 13.76
N VAL A 48 -12.46 11.01 12.59
CA VAL A 48 -12.74 9.65 12.09
C VAL A 48 -11.44 8.89 11.83
N LEU A 49 -10.45 9.56 11.22
CA LEU A 49 -9.14 8.98 10.96
C LEU A 49 -8.41 8.64 12.26
N ALA A 50 -8.45 9.52 13.26
CA ALA A 50 -7.86 9.27 14.57
C ALA A 50 -8.41 8.01 15.22
N ARG A 51 -9.74 7.84 15.24
CA ARG A 51 -10.40 6.64 15.79
C ARG A 51 -9.97 5.36 15.06
N ALA A 52 -10.00 5.38 13.73
CA ALA A 52 -9.59 4.23 12.91
C ALA A 52 -8.12 3.84 13.10
N LEU A 53 -7.23 4.82 13.35
CA LEU A 53 -5.82 4.56 13.63
C LEU A 53 -5.61 3.97 15.02
N VAL A 54 -6.34 4.48 16.03
CA VAL A 54 -6.32 3.92 17.39
C VAL A 54 -6.84 2.47 17.41
N GLU A 55 -7.91 2.17 16.67
CA GLU A 55 -8.44 0.80 16.51
C GLU A 55 -7.40 -0.16 15.91
N ARG A 56 -6.47 0.36 15.09
CA ARG A 56 -5.35 -0.39 14.52
C ARG A 56 -4.11 -0.43 15.42
N GLY A 57 -4.22 0.05 16.66
CA GLY A 57 -3.16 -0.01 17.68
C GLY A 57 -2.16 1.14 17.62
N ALA A 58 -2.42 2.19 16.84
CA ALA A 58 -1.60 3.40 16.87
C ALA A 58 -1.87 4.25 18.12
N ARG A 59 -0.86 5.00 18.52
CA ARG A 59 -0.91 6.05 19.53
C ARG A 59 -1.05 7.39 18.79
N VAL A 60 -2.28 7.89 18.70
CA VAL A 60 -2.66 9.09 17.94
C VAL A 60 -2.69 10.33 18.83
#